data_AF-A0A3C1YFX3-F1
#
_entry.id   AF-A0A3C1YFX3-F1
#
_cell.length_a   1.000
_cell.length_b   1.000
_cell.length_c   1.000
_cell.angle_alpha   90.00
_cell.angle_beta   90.00
_cell.angle_gamma   90.00
#
_symmetry.space_group_name_H-M   'P 1'
#
loop_
_entity.id
_entity.type
_entity.pdbx_description
1 polymer ?
#
loop_
_entity_poly.entity_id
_entity_poly.type
_entity_poly.pdbx_seq_one_letter_code
_entity_poly.pdbx_strand_id
1 'polypeptide(L)'
;MSKRAVTLEMDYHLVDGHCDTVRRFVSTEDDYDFTRRNRTGHIDLPRLRDGGIKIQFFALYIENEFKPLGALQRCLQLIDGYRSTVLRCAEELQTI
;
A
#
# COMPACT_ATOMS: atom_id res chain seq x y z
N MET A 1 15.34 20.86 13.42
CA MET A 1 14.51 20.54 14.61
C MET A 1 14.47 19.03 14.77
N SER A 2 15.17 18.50 15.77
CA SER A 2 15.25 17.06 16.04
C SER A 2 13.92 16.60 16.68
N LYS A 3 13.12 15.82 15.96
CA LYS A 3 11.99 15.10 16.55
C LYS A 3 12.55 13.85 17.21
N ARG A 4 12.73 13.89 18.54
CA ARG A 4 12.92 12.68 19.33
C ARG A 4 11.67 11.82 19.14
N ALA A 5 11.82 10.69 18.46
CA ALA A 5 10.91 9.58 18.67
C ALA A 5 11.06 9.18 20.14
N VAL A 6 10.02 9.40 20.94
CA VAL A 6 9.99 8.93 22.31
C VAL A 6 9.89 7.42 22.23
N THR A 7 10.90 6.71 22.73
CA THR A 7 10.80 5.28 23.00
C THR A 7 9.85 5.09 24.18
N LEU A 8 8.55 5.29 23.93
CA LEU A 8 7.51 4.71 24.75
C LEU A 8 7.53 3.22 24.43
N GLU A 9 7.51 2.38 25.45
CA GLU A 9 7.10 0.99 25.31
C GLU A 9 5.63 1.03 24.85
N MET A 10 5.41 1.17 23.54
CA MET A 10 4.09 1.43 22.96
C MET A 10 3.35 0.12 22.78
N ASP A 11 2.45 -0.17 23.72
CA ASP A 11 1.42 -1.20 23.56
C ASP A 11 0.24 -0.65 22.75
N TYR A 12 0.53 -0.14 21.55
CA TYR A 12 -0.49 0.41 20.65
C TYR A 12 -0.29 -0.17 19.26
N HIS A 13 -1.39 -0.56 18.62
CA HIS A 13 -1.39 -0.99 17.24
C HIS A 13 -1.68 0.20 16.32
N LEU A 14 -0.82 0.40 15.32
CA LEU A 14 -1.01 1.42 14.31
C LEU A 14 -1.91 0.88 13.20
N VAL A 15 -2.96 1.65 12.90
CA VAL A 15 -3.92 1.38 11.84
C VAL A 15 -3.90 2.58 10.90
N ASP A 16 -3.51 2.36 9.65
CA ASP A 16 -3.57 3.40 8.62
C ASP A 16 -4.87 3.27 7.81
N GLY A 17 -5.66 4.34 7.82
CA GLY A 17 -7.01 4.38 7.25
C GLY A 17 -7.06 4.61 5.74
N HIS A 18 -5.97 5.02 5.09
CA HIS A 18 -5.97 5.31 3.65
C HIS A 18 -4.57 5.31 3.02
N CYS A 19 -4.35 4.45 2.03
CA CYS A 19 -3.09 4.39 1.29
C CYS A 19 -3.29 4.18 -0.21
N ASP A 20 -2.85 5.16 -1.02
CA ASP A 20 -3.00 5.16 -2.48
C ASP A 20 -1.94 4.32 -3.23
N THR A 21 -1.18 3.47 -2.52
CA THR A 21 -0.05 2.74 -3.10
C THR A 21 -0.47 1.73 -4.16
N VAL A 22 -1.73 1.26 -4.16
CA VAL A 22 -2.24 0.28 -5.14
C VAL A 22 -2.07 0.75 -6.59
N ARG A 23 -2.12 2.07 -6.83
CA ARG A 23 -1.89 2.61 -8.17
C ARG A 23 -0.52 2.21 -8.74
N ARG A 24 0.50 2.07 -7.87
CA ARG A 24 1.84 1.62 -8.27
C ARG A 24 1.90 0.13 -8.59
N PHE A 25 0.98 -0.69 -8.05
CA PHE A 25 0.97 -2.13 -8.32
C PHE A 25 0.55 -2.45 -9.76
N VAL A 26 -0.18 -1.54 -10.41
CA VAL A 26 -0.68 -1.68 -11.78
C VAL A 26 0.02 -0.73 -12.77
N SER A 27 0.99 0.04 -12.28
CA SER A 27 1.76 0.99 -13.09
C SER A 27 2.85 0.24 -13.86
N THR A 28 3.08 0.64 -15.10
CA THR A 28 4.25 0.21 -15.90
C THR A 28 5.31 1.30 -16.02
N GLU A 29 5.09 2.46 -15.38
CA GLU A 29 5.96 3.63 -15.48
C GLU A 29 7.16 3.57 -14.53
N ASP A 30 7.10 2.73 -13.49
CA ASP A 30 8.12 2.58 -12.47
C ASP A 30 8.41 1.10 -12.15
N ASP A 31 9.64 0.82 -11.68
CA ASP A 31 10.08 -0.53 -11.29
C ASP A 31 9.60 -0.95 -9.89
N TYR A 32 8.46 -0.38 -9.47
CA TYR A 32 7.99 -0.50 -8.10
C TYR A 32 7.63 -1.95 -7.77
N ASP A 33 8.22 -2.47 -6.70
CA ASP A 33 7.90 -3.80 -6.18
C ASP A 33 7.69 -3.72 -4.68
N PHE A 34 6.45 -3.98 -4.26
CA PHE A 34 6.01 -3.88 -2.88
C PHE A 34 6.79 -4.79 -1.92
N THR A 35 7.36 -5.89 -2.42
CA THR A 35 8.10 -6.87 -1.60
C THR A 35 9.48 -6.36 -1.13
N ARG A 36 10.00 -5.31 -1.78
CA ARG A 36 11.34 -4.76 -1.52
C ARG A 36 11.26 -3.28 -1.13
N ARG A 37 12.36 -2.79 -0.55
CA ARG A 37 12.47 -1.37 -0.18
C ARG A 37 12.71 -0.55 -1.44
N ASN A 38 11.72 0.26 -1.82
CA ASN A 38 11.74 1.03 -3.07
C ASN A 38 12.48 2.38 -2.88
N ARG A 39 13.12 2.86 -3.96
CA ARG A 39 13.73 4.20 -4.03
C ARG A 39 12.69 5.31 -4.06
N THR A 40 11.51 5.03 -4.62
CA THR A 40 10.37 5.94 -4.76
C THR A 40 9.14 5.36 -4.06
N GLY A 41 8.17 6.22 -3.76
CA GLY A 41 6.98 5.84 -2.98
C GLY A 41 7.21 5.89 -1.46
N HIS A 42 6.11 5.94 -0.70
CA HIS A 42 6.14 6.11 0.75
C HIS A 42 5.93 4.80 1.52
N ILE A 43 5.26 3.83 0.89
CA ILE A 43 4.89 2.57 1.50
C ILE A 43 5.47 1.44 0.65
N ASP A 44 5.99 0.43 1.31
CA ASP A 44 6.31 -0.91 0.82
C ASP A 44 6.33 -1.86 2.02
N LEU A 45 6.42 -3.18 1.79
CA LEU A 45 6.37 -4.17 2.85
C LEU A 45 7.47 -3.95 3.92
N PRO A 46 8.74 -3.70 3.57
CA PRO A 46 9.75 -3.36 4.58
C PRO A 46 9.39 -2.13 5.40
N ARG A 47 8.86 -1.05 4.79
CA ARG A 47 8.44 0.15 5.52
C ARG A 47 7.22 -0.09 6.43
N LEU A 48 6.25 -0.92 6.02
CA LEU A 48 5.12 -1.29 6.88
C LEU A 48 5.58 -2.05 8.11
N ARG A 49 6.51 -2.99 7.92
CA ARG A 49 7.12 -3.77 9.00
C ARG A 49 7.91 -2.88 9.95
N ASP A 50 8.84 -2.09 9.42
CA ASP A 50 9.70 -1.21 10.21
C ASP A 50 8.89 -0.12 10.93
N GLY A 51 7.77 0.31 10.35
CA GLY A 51 6.82 1.25 10.93
C GLY A 51 5.84 0.65 11.93
N GLY A 52 5.82 -0.67 12.10
CA GLY A 52 4.92 -1.35 13.03
C GLY A 52 3.43 -1.23 12.67
N ILE A 53 3.09 -1.00 11.40
CA ILE A 53 1.70 -0.92 10.93
C ILE A 53 1.06 -2.31 11.03
N LYS A 54 -0.06 -2.40 11.75
CA LYS A 54 -0.79 -3.66 11.95
C LYS A 54 -1.95 -3.84 10.99
N ILE A 55 -2.64 -2.75 10.63
CA ILE A 55 -3.75 -2.77 9.68
C ILE A 55 -3.54 -1.62 8.70
N GLN A 56 -3.67 -1.92 7.41
CA GLN A 56 -3.51 -0.97 6.32
C GLN A 56 -4.74 -1.04 5.41
N PHE A 57 -5.47 0.07 5.32
CA PHE A 57 -6.53 0.23 4.33
C PHE A 57 -5.94 0.77 3.03
N PHE A 58 -5.98 -0.04 1.98
CA PHE A 58 -5.49 0.33 0.66
C PHE A 58 -6.63 0.92 -0.19
N ALA A 59 -6.39 2.09 -0.76
CA ALA A 59 -7.36 2.79 -1.59
C ALA A 59 -7.29 2.31 -3.04
N LEU A 60 -8.45 1.94 -3.58
CA LEU A 60 -8.64 1.68 -5.02
C LEU A 60 -9.13 2.95 -5.69
N TYR A 61 -8.25 3.95 -5.74
CA TYR A 61 -8.58 5.25 -6.31
C TYR A 61 -8.65 5.18 -7.84
N ILE A 62 -9.79 5.59 -8.41
CA ILE A 62 -10.02 5.68 -9.85
C ILE A 62 -9.68 7.11 -10.31
N GLU A 63 -8.69 7.23 -11.18
CA GLU A 63 -8.26 8.50 -11.77
C GLU A 63 -9.34 9.10 -12.69
N ASN A 64 -9.32 10.43 -12.85
CA ASN A 64 -10.36 11.13 -13.59
C ASN A 64 -10.40 10.75 -15.08
N GLU A 65 -9.28 10.37 -15.67
CA GLU A 65 -9.18 9.94 -17.07
C GLU A 65 -9.99 8.67 -17.38
N PHE A 66 -10.23 7.82 -16.38
CA PHE A 66 -11.05 6.62 -16.53
C PHE A 66 -12.54 6.89 -16.33
N LYS A 67 -12.97 8.11 -15.96
CA LYS A 67 -14.37 8.42 -15.65
C LYS A 67 -15.09 9.09 -16.84
N PRO A 68 -16.41 8.88 -16.99
CA PRO A 68 -17.24 7.97 -16.20
C PRO A 68 -17.23 6.51 -16.71
N LEU A 69 -16.89 6.29 -17.99
CA LEU A 69 -17.14 5.03 -18.69
C LEU A 69 -16.16 3.90 -18.32
N GLY A 70 -14.92 4.21 -17.99
CA GLY A 70 -13.86 3.25 -17.66
C GLY A 70 -13.72 2.93 -16.16
N ALA A 71 -14.56 3.51 -15.29
CA ALA A 71 -14.39 3.43 -13.84
C ALA A 71 -14.43 1.98 -13.32
N LEU A 72 -15.36 1.17 -13.83
CA LEU A 72 -15.46 -0.25 -13.45
C LEU A 72 -14.22 -1.03 -13.88
N GLN A 73 -13.79 -0.87 -15.14
CA GLN A 73 -12.61 -1.56 -15.65
C GLN A 73 -11.36 -1.19 -14.85
N ARG A 74 -11.18 0.11 -14.55
CA ARG A 74 -10.06 0.58 -13.74
C ARG A 74 -10.10 0.02 -12.32
N CYS A 75 -11.27 -0.03 -11.69
CA CYS A 75 -11.45 -0.63 -10.36
C CYS A 75 -11.05 -2.12 -10.37
N LEU A 76 -11.48 -2.89 -11.36
CA LEU A 76 -11.13 -4.31 -11.47
C LEU A 76 -9.63 -4.52 -11.67
N GLN A 77 -8.96 -3.67 -12.45
CA GLN A 77 -7.50 -3.70 -12.60
C GLN A 77 -6.80 -3.44 -11.25
N LEU A 78 -7.27 -2.45 -10.48
CA LEU A 78 -6.71 -2.14 -9.18
C LEU A 78 -6.94 -3.28 -8.16
N ILE A 79 -8.12 -3.92 -8.17
CA ILE A 79 -8.41 -5.11 -7.35
C ILE A 79 -7.45 -6.25 -7.71
N ASP A 80 -7.25 -6.51 -9.00
CA ASP A 80 -6.39 -7.58 -9.48
C ASP A 80 -4.91 -7.34 -9.10
N GLY A 81 -4.42 -6.12 -9.33
CA GLY A 81 -3.06 -5.73 -8.94
C GLY A 81 -2.84 -5.78 -7.42
N TYR A 82 -3.83 -5.35 -6.64
CA TYR A 82 -3.82 -5.50 -5.18
C TYR A 82 -3.73 -6.96 -4.75
N ARG A 83 -4.65 -7.81 -5.22
CA ARG A 83 -4.69 -9.23 -4.85
C ARG A 83 -3.41 -9.94 -5.26
N SER A 84 -2.97 -9.78 -6.50
CA SER A 84 -1.75 -10.39 -7.01
C SER A 84 -0.52 -9.95 -6.20
N THR A 85 -0.46 -8.69 -5.79
CA THR A 85 0.65 -8.19 -4.97
C THR A 85 0.62 -8.76 -3.56
N VAL A 86 -0.52 -8.72 -2.87
CA VAL A 86 -0.62 -9.19 -1.49
C VAL A 86 -0.47 -10.71 -1.37
N LEU A 87 -0.93 -11.48 -2.37
CA LEU A 87 -0.73 -12.93 -2.40
C LEU A 87 0.76 -13.32 -2.46
N ARG A 88 1.61 -12.52 -3.10
CA ARG A 88 3.07 -12.72 -3.07
C ARG A 88 3.68 -12.46 -1.69
N CYS A 89 2.93 -11.85 -0.77
CA CYS A 89 3.34 -11.50 0.59
C CYS A 89 2.55 -12.27 1.66
N ALA A 90 1.90 -13.39 1.30
CA ALA A 90 0.97 -14.10 2.18
C ALA A 90 1.60 -14.67 3.47
N GLU A 91 2.94 -14.78 3.53
CA GLU A 91 3.65 -15.17 4.76
C GLU A 91 3.65 -14.05 5.82
N GLU A 92 3.54 -12.79 5.40
CA GLU A 92 3.60 -11.61 6.28
C GLU A 92 2.27 -10.86 6.36
N LEU A 93 1.41 -10.98 5.34
CA LEU A 93 0.15 -10.24 5.22
C LEU A 93 -1.06 -11.15 5.14
N GLN A 94 -2.12 -10.76 5.86
CA GLN A 94 -3.44 -11.36 5.76
C GLN A 94 -4.44 -10.33 5.22
N THR A 95 -5.18 -10.69 4.17
CA THR A 95 -6.34 -9.92 3.70
C THR A 95 -7.61 -10.34 4.43
N ILE A 96 -8.47 -9.38 4.75
CA ILE A 96 -9.79 -9.59 5.38
C ILE A 96 -10.88 -9.43 4.32
#